data_AF-A0A178U831-F1
#
_entry.id   AF-A0A178U831-F1
#
_cell.length_a   1.000
_cell.length_b   1.000
_cell.length_c   1.000
_cell.angle_alpha   90.00
_cell.angle_beta   90.00
_cell.angle_gamma   90.00
#
_symmetry.space_group_name_H-M   'P 1'
#
loop_
_entity.id
_entity.type
_entity.pdbx_description
1 polymer ?
#
loop_
_entity_poly.entity_id
_entity_poly.type
_entity_poly.pdbx_seq_one_letter_code
_entity_poly.pdbx_strand_id
1 'polypeptide(L)'
;MHRIRLEDESKSPVEHKSRLNPNLKEVVKKEIMKLLEAGNIYLISDSSWVSRVHVVPKKGGVSVVKNEKDELIPTRTITSHKMCIDYRKLNAATRKDHFPLPFID
;
A
#
# COMPACT_ATOMS: atom_id res chain seq x y z
N MET A 1 14.70 -10.10 -13.11
CA MET A 1 14.77 -10.03 -11.64
C MET A 1 15.18 -8.62 -11.24
N HIS A 2 14.33 -7.89 -10.54
CA HIS A 2 14.70 -6.56 -10.01
C HIS A 2 15.56 -6.73 -8.75
N ARG A 3 16.67 -6.00 -8.65
CA ARG A 3 17.59 -6.05 -7.49
C ARG A 3 17.57 -4.71 -6.78
N ILE A 4 17.24 -4.72 -5.50
CA ILE A 4 17.25 -3.54 -4.64
C ILE A 4 18.65 -3.42 -4.04
N ARG A 5 19.37 -2.34 -4.37
CA ARG A 5 20.71 -2.06 -3.82
C ARG A 5 20.58 -1.11 -2.63
N LEU A 6 21.17 -1.47 -1.51
CA LEU A 6 21.18 -0.67 -0.29
C LEU A 6 22.47 0.16 -0.22
N GLU A 7 22.43 1.25 0.56
CA GLU A 7 23.64 1.97 0.97
C GLU A 7 24.43 1.15 2.01
N ASP A 8 25.77 1.28 1.98
CA ASP A 8 26.71 0.39 2.68
C ASP A 8 26.53 0.37 4.21
N GLU A 9 25.99 1.45 4.80
CA GLU A 9 25.76 1.57 6.26
C GLU A 9 24.27 1.48 6.66
N SER A 10 23.40 1.05 5.74
CA SER A 10 21.96 1.04 6.01
C SER A 10 21.58 -0.03 7.05
N LYS A 11 20.91 0.39 8.11
CA LYS A 11 20.32 -0.50 9.11
C LYS A 11 18.95 -0.99 8.63
N SER A 12 18.63 -2.25 8.90
CA SER A 12 17.31 -2.82 8.66
C SER A 12 16.26 -2.18 9.59
N PRO A 13 15.34 -1.34 9.08
CA PRO A 13 14.24 -0.82 9.86
C PRO A 13 13.23 -1.95 10.08
N VAL A 14 13.16 -2.42 11.32
CA VAL A 14 12.01 -3.21 11.79
C VAL A 14 10.95 -2.21 12.24
N GLU A 15 9.91 -2.04 11.46
CA GLU A 15 8.78 -1.21 11.87
C GLU A 15 7.77 -1.99 12.69
N HIS A 16 7.34 -1.39 13.81
CA HIS A 16 6.19 -1.89 14.54
C HIS A 16 4.93 -1.85 13.66
N LYS A 17 4.21 -2.97 13.68
CA LYS A 17 2.93 -3.16 13.00
C LYS A 17 1.92 -2.09 13.42
N SER A 18 1.28 -1.46 12.44
CA SER A 18 0.17 -0.52 12.68
C SER A 18 -1.03 -1.18 13.33
N ARG A 19 -1.69 -0.45 14.24
CA ARG A 19 -3.02 -0.81 14.75
C ARG A 19 -4.05 -0.53 13.65
N LEU A 20 -4.74 -1.58 13.20
CA LEU A 20 -5.85 -1.50 12.25
C LEU A 20 -7.17 -1.86 12.94
N ASN A 21 -8.26 -1.21 12.53
CA ASN A 21 -9.62 -1.61 12.91
C ASN A 21 -9.87 -3.07 12.47
N PRO A 22 -10.56 -3.92 13.26
CA PRO A 22 -10.95 -5.27 12.88
C PRO A 22 -11.44 -5.43 11.43
N ASN A 23 -12.34 -4.56 10.96
CA ASN A 23 -12.87 -4.60 9.59
C ASN A 23 -11.76 -4.45 8.54
N LEU A 24 -10.81 -3.55 8.78
CA LEU A 24 -9.68 -3.34 7.88
C LEU A 24 -8.65 -4.47 7.96
N LYS A 25 -8.52 -5.15 9.11
CA LYS A 25 -7.68 -6.35 9.22
C LYS A 25 -8.18 -7.47 8.34
N GLU A 26 -9.49 -7.66 8.25
CA GLU A 26 -10.09 -8.67 7.36
C GLU A 26 -9.83 -8.36 5.89
N VAL A 27 -9.95 -7.09 5.49
CA VAL A 27 -9.60 -6.63 4.14
C VAL A 27 -8.14 -6.95 3.83
N VAL A 28 -7.22 -6.60 4.72
CA VAL A 28 -5.78 -6.88 4.55
C VAL A 28 -5.53 -8.38 4.44
N LYS A 29 -6.16 -9.19 5.30
CA LYS A 29 -6.01 -10.66 5.26
C LYS A 29 -6.46 -11.23 3.93
N LYS A 30 -7.63 -10.80 3.41
CA LYS A 30 -8.15 -11.22 2.10
C LYS A 30 -7.19 -10.86 0.97
N GLU A 31 -6.59 -9.67 1.00
CA GLU A 31 -5.64 -9.25 -0.03
C GLU A 31 -4.33 -10.04 0.02
N ILE A 32 -3.80 -10.31 1.23
CA ILE A 32 -2.60 -11.14 1.42
C ILE A 32 -2.83 -12.55 0.89
N MET A 33 -3.98 -13.17 1.19
CA MET A 33 -4.31 -14.51 0.68
C MET A 33 -4.35 -14.55 -0.84
N LYS A 34 -4.97 -13.55 -1.49
CA LYS A 34 -4.98 -13.44 -2.96
C LYS A 34 -3.57 -13.31 -3.53
N LEU A 35 -2.69 -12.53 -2.91
CA LEU A 35 -1.32 -12.35 -3.36
C LEU A 35 -0.48 -13.64 -3.19
N LEU A 36 -0.74 -14.41 -2.13
CA LEU A 36 -0.13 -15.72 -1.90
C LEU A 36 -0.61 -16.74 -2.95
N GLU A 37 -1.92 -16.82 -3.19
CA GLU A 37 -2.53 -17.71 -4.19
C GLU A 37 -2.02 -17.40 -5.61
N ALA A 38 -1.82 -16.12 -5.93
CA ALA A 38 -1.25 -15.68 -7.20
C ALA A 38 0.27 -15.92 -7.31
N GLY A 39 0.96 -16.31 -6.23
CA GLY A 39 2.41 -16.48 -6.20
C GLY A 39 3.22 -15.18 -6.26
N ASN A 40 2.59 -14.03 -6.02
CA ASN A 40 3.25 -12.72 -6.01
C ASN A 40 4.09 -12.50 -4.75
N ILE A 41 3.70 -13.13 -3.65
CA ILE A 41 4.41 -13.11 -2.36
C ILE A 41 4.55 -14.53 -1.82
N TYR A 42 5.49 -14.72 -0.90
CA TYR A 42 5.72 -15.98 -0.21
C TYR A 42 5.90 -15.74 1.29
N LEU A 43 5.79 -16.81 2.08
CA LEU A 43 5.99 -16.75 3.52
C LEU A 43 7.48 -16.69 3.86
N ILE A 44 7.88 -15.71 4.67
CA ILE A 44 9.22 -15.55 5.21
C ILE A 44 9.11 -15.43 6.73
N SER A 45 9.88 -16.23 7.47
CA SER A 45 9.83 -16.29 8.93
C SER A 45 10.77 -15.30 9.62
N ASP A 46 11.89 -14.99 8.99
CA ASP A 46 13.10 -14.45 9.62
C ASP A 46 13.62 -13.17 8.93
N SER A 47 12.73 -12.43 8.26
CA SER A 47 13.12 -11.14 7.67
C SER A 47 13.51 -10.13 8.75
N SER A 48 14.75 -9.63 8.67
CA SER A 48 15.22 -8.49 9.45
C SER A 48 14.60 -7.16 9.02
N TRP A 49 13.88 -7.14 7.89
CA TRP A 49 13.20 -5.97 7.34
C TRP A 49 11.69 -6.13 7.45
N VAL A 50 11.02 -5.13 8.05
CA VAL A 50 9.56 -5.12 8.15
C VAL A 50 9.05 -3.70 7.88
N SER A 51 8.27 -3.55 6.82
CA SER A 51 7.54 -2.32 6.52
C SER A 51 6.10 -2.40 7.02
N ARG A 52 5.58 -1.25 7.46
CA ARG A 52 4.20 -1.11 7.90
C ARG A 52 3.20 -1.23 6.74
N VAL A 53 2.04 -1.84 7.03
CA VAL A 53 0.90 -1.91 6.11
C VAL A 53 -0.13 -0.82 6.44
N HIS A 54 -0.59 -0.15 5.39
CA HIS A 54 -1.67 0.82 5.39
C HIS A 54 -2.82 0.36 4.50
N VAL A 55 -4.03 0.78 4.85
CA VAL A 55 -5.23 0.53 4.05
C VAL A 55 -5.76 1.86 3.57
N VAL A 56 -5.90 1.99 2.24
CA VAL A 56 -6.35 3.23 1.60
C VAL A 56 -7.70 2.97 0.94
N PRO A 57 -8.74 3.76 1.24
CA PRO A 57 -10.01 3.64 0.52
C PRO A 57 -9.83 4.08 -0.93
N LYS A 58 -10.27 3.25 -1.86
CA LYS A 58 -10.35 3.60 -3.29
C LYS A 58 -11.62 4.41 -3.49
N LYS A 59 -11.46 5.63 -4.01
CA LYS A 59 -12.59 6.46 -4.41
C LYS A 59 -13.33 5.78 -5.56
N GLY A 60 -14.64 5.62 -5.41
CA GLY A 60 -15.54 5.21 -6.49
C GLY A 60 -15.98 6.40 -7.35
N GLY A 61 -17.00 6.14 -8.18
CA GLY A 61 -17.76 7.20 -8.85
C GLY A 61 -18.50 8.09 -7.85
N VAL A 62 -18.94 9.25 -8.32
CA VAL A 62 -19.81 10.15 -7.55
C VAL A 62 -21.25 9.75 -7.84
N SER A 63 -22.00 9.36 -6.81
CA SER A 63 -23.45 9.13 -6.92
C SER A 63 -24.19 10.34 -6.36
N VAL A 64 -25.26 10.75 -7.03
CA VAL A 64 -26.15 11.80 -6.51
C VAL A 64 -27.19 11.14 -5.62
N VAL A 65 -27.23 11.52 -4.34
CA VAL A 65 -28.17 10.99 -3.34
C VAL A 65 -29.07 12.13 -2.90
N LYS A 66 -30.39 11.90 -2.85
CA LYS A 66 -31.35 12.85 -2.29
C LYS A 66 -31.28 12.83 -0.77
N ASN A 67 -31.22 14.01 -0.14
CA ASN A 67 -31.35 14.13 1.31
C ASN A 67 -32.83 14.17 1.75
N GLU A 68 -33.07 14.28 3.06
CA GLU A 68 -34.42 14.41 3.65
C GLU A 68 -35.17 15.68 3.22
N LYS A 69 -34.46 16.66 2.65
CA LYS A 69 -35.01 17.91 2.10
C LYS A 69 -35.13 17.88 0.57
N ASP A 70 -35.04 16.70 -0.05
CA ASP A 70 -35.07 16.49 -1.51
C ASP A 70 -33.93 17.17 -2.30
N GLU A 71 -32.89 17.68 -1.63
CA GLU A 71 -31.72 18.26 -2.28
C GLU A 71 -30.79 17.15 -2.79
N LEU A 72 -30.26 17.35 -4.00
CA LEU A 72 -29.35 16.42 -4.66
C LEU A 72 -27.92 16.64 -4.18
N ILE A 73 -27.41 15.75 -3.32
CA ILE A 73 -26.04 15.83 -2.79
C ILE A 73 -25.12 14.87 -3.55
N PRO A 74 -24.04 15.36 -4.20
CA PRO A 74 -23.03 14.49 -4.78
C PRO A 74 -22.25 13.79 -3.66
N THR A 75 -22.48 12.50 -3.48
CA THR A 75 -21.84 11.67 -2.46
C THR A 75 -20.79 10.78 -3.11
N ARG A 76 -19.57 10.77 -2.54
CA ARG A 76 -18.50 9.86 -2.95
C ARG A 76 -18.64 8.52 -2.25
N THR A 77 -18.98 7.47 -2.99
CA THR A 77 -19.03 6.11 -2.45
C THR A 77 -17.62 5.51 -2.41
N ILE A 78 -17.23 4.90 -1.30
CA ILE A 78 -16.01 4.09 -1.21
C ILE A 78 -16.36 2.72 -1.78
N THR A 79 -15.80 2.35 -2.93
CA THR A 79 -16.12 1.09 -3.61
C THR A 79 -15.24 -0.07 -3.16
N SER A 80 -14.00 0.21 -2.78
CA SER A 80 -13.04 -0.82 -2.36
C SER A 80 -11.94 -0.21 -1.49
N HIS A 81 -11.14 -1.08 -0.89
CA HIS A 81 -9.94 -0.70 -0.14
C HIS A 81 -8.72 -1.30 -0.83
N LYS A 82 -7.58 -0.64 -0.74
CA LYS A 82 -6.29 -1.12 -1.22
C LYS A 82 -5.33 -1.32 -0.04
N MET A 83 -4.61 -2.43 -0.04
CA MET A 83 -3.46 -2.63 0.82
C MET A 83 -2.25 -1.89 0.22
N CYS A 84 -1.58 -1.06 1.01
CA CYS A 84 -0.36 -0.35 0.63
C CYS A 84 0.73 -0.65 1.66
N ILE A 85 1.94 -0.96 1.21
CA ILE A 85 3.11 -1.15 2.08
C ILE A 85 3.89 0.15 2.08
N ASP A 86 4.21 0.66 3.27
CA ASP A 86 4.99 1.88 3.43
C ASP A 86 6.48 1.57 3.30
N TYR A 87 7.00 1.78 2.09
CA TYR A 87 8.40 1.61 1.78
C TYR A 87 9.24 2.88 2.02
N ARG A 88 8.72 3.94 2.67
CA ARG A 88 9.49 5.19 2.84
C ARG A 88 10.87 4.98 3.47
N LYS A 89 10.96 4.14 4.52
CA LYS A 89 12.25 3.82 5.15
C LYS A 89 13.14 2.93 4.27
N LEU A 90 12.55 1.96 3.56
CA LEU A 90 13.28 1.15 2.60
C LEU A 90 13.86 2.04 1.50
N ASN A 91 13.03 2.87 0.88
CA ASN A 91 13.41 3.79 -0.20
C ASN A 91 14.49 4.80 0.22
N ALA A 92 14.52 5.20 1.50
CA ALA A 92 15.58 6.05 2.04
C ALA A 92 16.91 5.30 2.19
N ALA A 93 16.89 3.99 2.46
CA ALA A 93 18.07 3.14 2.56
C ALA A 93 18.57 2.61 1.21
N THR A 94 17.78 2.75 0.14
CA THR A 94 18.13 2.26 -1.18
C THR A 94 18.92 3.28 -1.99
N ARG A 95 19.98 2.81 -2.66
CA ARG A 95 20.74 3.61 -3.61
C ARG A 95 19.86 3.97 -4.82
N LYS A 96 19.77 5.26 -5.13
CA LYS A 96 19.04 5.74 -6.31
C LYS A 96 19.78 5.35 -7.59
N ASP A 97 19.08 4.66 -8.47
CA ASP A 97 19.56 4.38 -9.82
C ASP A 97 19.17 5.53 -10.75
N HIS A 98 20.15 6.06 -11.49
CA HIS A 98 19.91 7.14 -12.45
C HIS A 98 19.74 6.51 -13.83
N PHE A 99 18.50 6.15 -14.17
CA PHE A 99 18.16 5.75 -15.52
C PHE A 99 17.95 7.02 -16.37
N PRO A 100 18.75 7.26 -17.42
CA PRO A 100 18.62 8.46 -18.24
C PRO A 100 17.34 8.36 -19.06
N LEU A 101 16.30 9.09 -18.64
CA LEU A 101 15.10 9.29 -19.43
C LEU A 101 15.32 10.48 -20.37
N PRO A 102 14.96 10.35 -21.67
CA PRO A 102 15.00 11.49 -22.56
C PRO A 102 14.00 12.57 -22.10
N PHE A 103 14.36 13.83 -22.29
CA PHE A 103 13.41 14.92 -22.16
C PHE A 103 12.38 14.84 -23.29
N ILE A 104 11.12 15.22 -23.00
CA ILE A 104 9.98 15.11 -23.92
C ILE A 104 9.85 16.39 -24.78
N ASP A 105 10.95 17.15 -24.92
CA ASP A 105 10.94 18.43 -25.65
C ASP A 105 10.53 18.27 -27.13
#